data_AF-A0A969MY09-F1
#
_entry.id   AF-A0A969MY09-F1
#
_cell.length_a   1.000
_cell.length_b   1.000
_cell.length_c   1.000
_cell.angle_alpha   90.00
_cell.angle_beta   90.00
_cell.angle_gamma   90.00
#
_symmetry.space_group_name_H-M   'P 1'
#
loop_
_entity.id
_entity.type
_entity.pdbx_description
1 polymer ?
#
loop_
_entity_poly.entity_id
_entity_poly.type
_entity_poly.pdbx_seq_one_letter_code
_entity_poly.pdbx_strand_id
1 'polypeptide(L)'
;MKIALISQPGEVAAPVKQRGSIGIWSEQVCRRLIPADQVVFYGNQKRGSSSPAAIALMDEGIEYRGVRGRLDQVLRPLRVLDRWGISNPQRPIFASTFYGRGYIGQIAR
;
A
#
# COMPACT_ATOMS: atom_id res chain seq x y z
N MET A 1 -13.77 -17.90 -2.17
CA MET A 1 -12.58 -17.89 -1.27
C MET A 1 -12.30 -16.46 -0.80
N LYS A 2 -11.31 -16.22 0.07
CA LYS A 2 -10.89 -14.85 0.44
C LYS A 2 -9.56 -14.52 -0.22
N ILE A 3 -9.52 -13.47 -1.04
CA ILE A 3 -8.36 -13.05 -1.81
C ILE A 3 -7.88 -11.69 -1.33
N ALA A 4 -6.59 -11.59 -1.02
CA ALA A 4 -5.93 -10.33 -0.69
C ALA A 4 -5.11 -9.84 -1.89
N LEU A 5 -5.48 -8.70 -2.47
CA LEU A 5 -4.63 -7.96 -3.39
C LEU A 5 -3.80 -6.96 -2.61
N ILE A 6 -2.48 -6.97 -2.81
CA ILE A 6 -1.55 -6.07 -2.12
C ILE A 6 -0.96 -5.13 -3.16
N SER A 7 -1.18 -3.84 -2.98
CA SER A 7 -0.60 -2.81 -3.85
C SER A 7 0.83 -2.47 -3.47
N GLN A 8 1.54 -1.88 -4.42
CA GLN A 8 2.91 -1.42 -4.20
C GLN A 8 2.97 -0.30 -3.13
N PRO A 9 4.09 -0.19 -2.40
CA PRO A 9 4.30 0.93 -1.48
C PRO A 9 4.13 2.27 -2.18
N GLY A 10 3.17 3.07 -1.74
CA GLY A 10 2.88 4.40 -2.30
C GLY A 10 1.44 4.54 -2.79
N GLU A 11 0.83 3.45 -3.22
CA GLU A 11 -0.56 3.41 -3.69
C GLU A 11 -1.52 3.49 -2.51
N VAL A 12 -2.62 4.23 -2.65
CA VAL A 12 -3.59 4.42 -1.55
C VAL A 12 -4.67 3.35 -1.62
N ALA A 13 -5.08 2.82 -0.47
CA ALA A 13 -6.24 1.94 -0.38
C ALA A 13 -7.54 2.73 -0.57
N ALA A 14 -7.89 3.04 -1.81
CA ALA A 14 -9.12 3.75 -2.17
C ALA A 14 -9.61 3.33 -3.56
N PRO A 15 -10.93 3.45 -3.82
CA PRO A 15 -11.50 3.25 -5.14
C PRO A 15 -10.86 4.18 -6.15
N VAL A 16 -10.59 3.64 -7.34
CA VAL A 16 -9.85 4.37 -8.37
C VAL A 16 -10.82 5.25 -9.14
N LYS A 17 -11.19 6.37 -8.51
CA LYS A 17 -11.64 7.54 -9.27
C LYS A 17 -10.40 8.26 -9.79
N GLN A 18 -9.83 7.73 -10.89
CA GLN A 18 -8.78 8.35 -11.72
C GLN A 18 -7.37 8.47 -11.11
N ARG A 19 -6.71 7.35 -10.73
CA ARG A 19 -5.29 7.39 -10.32
C ARG A 19 -4.48 6.21 -10.87
N GLY A 20 -3.52 6.52 -11.74
CA GLY A 20 -2.40 5.65 -12.14
C GLY A 20 -2.79 4.37 -12.90
N SER A 21 -1.86 3.86 -13.71
CA SER A 21 -2.05 2.59 -14.43
C SER A 21 -2.23 1.40 -13.47
N ILE A 22 -1.56 1.42 -12.31
CA ILE A 22 -1.59 0.35 -11.31
C ILE A 22 -2.93 0.30 -10.58
N GLY A 23 -3.48 1.46 -10.20
CA GLY A 23 -4.81 1.52 -9.59
C GLY A 23 -5.86 0.93 -10.52
N ILE A 24 -5.89 1.40 -11.78
CA ILE A 24 -6.83 0.91 -12.80
C ILE A 24 -6.72 -0.61 -12.96
N TRP A 25 -5.49 -1.12 -13.08
CA TRP A 25 -5.27 -2.56 -13.24
C TRP A 25 -5.76 -3.34 -12.01
N SER A 26 -5.39 -2.93 -10.80
CA SER A 26 -5.78 -3.61 -9.57
C SER A 26 -7.28 -3.63 -9.36
N GLU A 27 -7.97 -2.52 -9.63
CA GLU A 27 -9.43 -2.45 -9.56
C GLU A 27 -10.08 -3.44 -10.55
N GLN A 28 -9.59 -3.48 -11.79
CA GLN A 28 -10.10 -4.38 -12.83
C GLN A 28 -9.91 -5.87 -12.48
N VAL A 29 -8.83 -6.20 -11.76
CA VAL A 29 -8.61 -7.54 -11.22
C VAL A 29 -9.59 -7.83 -10.09
N CYS A 30 -9.74 -6.91 -9.12
CA CYS A 30 -10.70 -7.09 -8.03
C CYS A 30 -12.12 -7.32 -8.56
N ARG A 31 -12.59 -6.47 -9.49
CA ARG A 31 -13.93 -6.58 -10.11
C ARG A 31 -14.19 -7.94 -10.77
N ARG A 32 -13.16 -8.57 -11.35
CA ARG A 32 -13.27 -9.90 -11.97
C ARG A 32 -13.34 -11.04 -10.96
N LEU A 33 -12.83 -10.85 -9.75
CA LEU A 33 -12.77 -11.87 -8.70
C LEU A 33 -13.99 -11.82 -7.76
N ILE A 34 -14.58 -10.65 -7.54
CA ILE A 34 -15.75 -10.44 -6.66
C ILE A 34 -16.90 -11.44 -6.90
N PRO A 35 -17.26 -11.84 -8.14
CA PRO A 35 -18.40 -12.75 -8.35
C PRO A 35 -18.24 -14.11 -7.66
N ALA A 36 -17.01 -14.55 -7.40
CA ALA A 36 -16.71 -15.86 -6.80
C ALA A 36 -16.01 -15.75 -5.44
N ASP A 37 -15.45 -14.59 -5.10
CA ASP A 37 -14.53 -14.42 -3.98
C ASP A 37 -14.79 -13.15 -3.18
N GLN A 38 -14.48 -13.21 -1.88
CA GLN A 38 -14.37 -12.03 -1.05
C GLN A 38 -13.00 -11.38 -1.31
N VAL A 39 -13.00 -10.18 -1.89
CA VAL A 39 -11.77 -9.48 -2.29
C VAL A 39 -11.45 -8.35 -1.31
N VAL A 40 -10.21 -8.37 -0.82
CA VAL A 40 -9.65 -7.32 0.05
C VAL A 40 -8.45 -6.68 -0.65
N PHE A 41 -8.49 -5.38 -0.88
CA PHE A 41 -7.38 -4.62 -1.46
C PHE A 41 -6.61 -3.88 -0.37
N TYR A 42 -5.34 -4.19 -0.20
CA TYR A 42 -4.43 -3.50 0.72
C TYR A 42 -3.62 -2.42 0.01
N GLY A 43 -3.55 -1.25 0.62
CA GLY A 43 -2.78 -0.10 0.15
C GLY A 43 -2.44 0.84 1.29
N ASN A 44 -1.70 1.90 1.02
CA ASN A 44 -1.39 2.90 2.04
C ASN A 44 -2.65 3.60 2.52
N GLN A 45 -2.69 3.89 3.82
CA GLN A 45 -3.71 4.76 4.38
C GLN A 45 -3.59 6.18 3.82
N LYS A 46 -4.73 6.78 3.43
CA LYS A 46 -4.81 8.18 3.00
C LYS A 46 -4.35 9.11 4.13
N ARG A 47 -3.46 10.06 3.82
CA ARG A 47 -3.02 11.09 4.79
C ARG A 47 -4.22 11.93 5.26
N GLY A 48 -4.29 12.21 6.56
CA GLY A 48 -5.37 12.97 7.19
C GLY A 48 -6.55 12.13 7.70
N SER A 49 -6.59 10.84 7.39
CA SER A 49 -7.60 9.92 7.93
C SER A 49 -7.17 9.40 9.30
N SER A 50 -7.60 10.04 10.38
CA SER A 50 -7.34 9.65 11.77
C SER A 50 -8.19 8.47 12.25
N SER A 51 -9.34 8.21 11.62
CA SER A 51 -10.30 7.20 12.07
C SER A 51 -9.93 5.77 11.64
N PRO A 52 -10.04 4.76 12.54
CA PRO A 52 -10.00 3.35 12.18
C PRO A 52 -11.08 2.95 11.17
N ALA A 53 -12.23 3.65 11.13
CA ALA A 53 -13.27 3.40 10.13
C ALA A 53 -12.86 3.85 8.70
N ALA A 54 -11.84 4.71 8.58
CA ALA A 54 -11.23 5.04 7.29
C ALA A 54 -10.18 4.02 6.85
N ILE A 55 -9.99 2.93 7.63
CA ILE A 55 -9.09 1.83 7.32
C ILE A 55 -9.79 0.80 6.43
N ALA A 56 -11.12 0.66 6.48
CA ALA A 56 -11.86 -0.27 5.65
C ALA A 56 -12.99 0.48 4.92
N LEU A 57 -12.82 0.75 3.62
CA LEU A 57 -13.90 1.24 2.77
C LEU A 57 -14.43 0.07 1.95
N MET A 58 -15.75 -0.11 1.90
CA MET A 58 -16.36 -1.07 0.97
C MET A 58 -16.92 -0.30 -0.22
N ASP A 59 -16.49 -0.66 -1.43
CA ASP A 59 -16.96 -0.04 -2.67
C ASP A 59 -17.07 -1.10 -3.76
N GLU A 60 -18.25 -1.19 -4.38
CA GLU A 60 -18.58 -2.19 -5.39
C GLU A 60 -18.24 -3.66 -5.00
N GLY A 61 -18.29 -4.00 -3.71
CA GLY A 61 -17.96 -5.34 -3.20
C GLY A 61 -16.47 -5.57 -2.93
N ILE A 62 -15.61 -4.56 -3.11
CA ILE A 62 -14.19 -4.58 -2.76
C ILE A 62 -14.01 -3.97 -1.37
N GLU A 63 -13.32 -4.69 -0.47
CA GLU A 63 -12.91 -4.17 0.83
C GLU A 63 -11.51 -3.52 0.73
N TYR A 64 -11.43 -2.20 0.80
CA TYR A 64 -10.17 -1.45 0.76
C TYR A 64 -9.59 -1.27 2.15
N ARG A 65 -8.42 -1.86 2.41
CA ARG A 65 -7.71 -1.81 3.69
C ARG A 65 -6.46 -0.93 3.68
N GLY A 66 -6.49 0.13 4.48
CA GLY A 66 -5.39 1.09 4.65
C GLY A 66 -4.31 0.60 5.63
N VAL A 67 -3.08 0.48 5.15
CA VAL A 67 -1.90 0.09 5.94
C VAL A 67 -1.09 1.33 6.31
N ARG A 68 -0.64 1.43 7.58
CA ARG A 68 0.20 2.54 8.07
C ARG A 68 1.67 2.15 8.05
N GLY A 69 2.44 2.54 7.03
CA GLY A 69 3.89 2.35 7.05
C GLY A 69 4.62 3.23 8.08
N ARG A 70 4.45 3.03 9.40
CA ARG A 70 5.11 3.80 10.46
C ARG A 70 6.64 3.69 10.37
N LEU A 71 7.16 2.48 10.11
CA LEU A 71 8.59 2.27 9.87
C LEU A 71 9.05 2.98 8.59
N ASP A 72 8.28 2.89 7.51
CA ASP A 72 8.63 3.57 6.26
C ASP A 72 8.59 5.11 6.39
N GLN A 73 7.75 5.65 7.28
CA GLN A 73 7.74 7.08 7.62
C GLN A 73 9.01 7.51 8.37
N VAL A 74 9.52 6.65 9.26
CA VAL A 74 10.77 6.89 10.01
C VAL A 74 12.00 6.71 9.11
N LEU A 75 11.95 5.80 8.14
CA LEU A 75 13.04 5.55 7.19
C LEU A 75 13.04 6.53 6.01
N ARG A 76 11.93 7.23 5.76
CA ARG A 76 11.80 8.19 4.64
C ARG A 76 12.82 9.33 4.66
N PRO A 77 13.14 9.96 5.81
CA PRO A 77 14.15 11.02 5.91
C PRO A 77 15.55 10.52 5.59
N LEU A 78 15.84 9.24 5.81
CA LEU A 78 17.15 8.65 5.48
C LEU A 78 17.42 8.67 3.97
N ARG A 79 16.39 8.82 3.12
CA ARG A 79 16.57 9.03 1.67
C ARG A 79 17.34 10.31 1.34
N VAL A 80 17.45 11.26 2.27
CA VAL A 80 18.31 12.45 2.10
C VAL A 80 19.79 12.04 2.08
N LEU A 81 20.16 10.99 2.82
CA LEU A 81 21.50 10.42 2.78
C LEU A 81 21.82 9.76 1.43
N ASP A 82 20.79 9.16 0.78
CA ASP A 82 20.92 8.67 -0.60
C ASP A 82 21.22 9.82 -1.57
N ARG A 83 20.56 10.98 -1.39
CA ARG A 83 20.76 12.17 -2.22
C ARG A 83 22.11 12.86 -2.00
N TRP A 84 22.66 12.77 -0.79
CA TRP A 84 23.97 13.32 -0.45
C TRP A 84 25.13 12.37 -0.78
N GLY A 85 24.85 11.22 -1.41
CA GLY A 85 25.89 10.25 -1.81
C GLY A 85 26.56 9.54 -0.64
N ILE A 86 25.97 9.60 0.56
CA ILE A 86 26.49 8.94 1.77
C ILE A 86 26.12 7.45 1.75
N SER A 87 24.97 7.10 1.15
CA SER A 87 24.56 5.71 0.94
C SER A 87 25.31 5.08 -0.23
N ASN A 88 25.45 3.75 -0.23
CA ASN A 88 25.93 3.03 -1.41
C ASN A 88 25.01 3.30 -2.63
N PRO A 89 25.52 3.90 -3.73
CA PRO A 89 24.71 4.23 -4.91
C PRO A 89 24.10 2.99 -5.60
N GLN A 90 24.69 1.82 -5.41
CA GLN A 90 24.16 0.54 -5.92
C GLN A 90 23.07 -0.06 -5.00
N ARG A 91 22.92 0.46 -3.77
CA ARG A 91 21.95 -0.05 -2.79
C ARG A 91 21.37 1.09 -1.95
N PRO A 92 20.51 1.94 -2.54
CA PRO A 92 19.85 3.03 -1.84
C PRO A 92 18.98 2.51 -0.70
N ILE A 93 18.71 3.35 0.30
CA ILE A 93 18.06 2.94 1.55
C ILE A 93 16.64 2.40 1.33
N PHE A 94 15.92 2.87 0.30
CA PHE A 94 14.60 2.32 -0.05
C PHE A 94 14.66 0.87 -0.57
N ALA A 95 15.81 0.40 -1.03
CA ALA A 95 16.05 -0.97 -1.47
C ALA A 95 16.68 -1.84 -0.36
N SER A 96 16.79 -1.31 0.87
CA SER A 96 17.24 -2.08 2.01
C SER A 96 16.20 -3.13 2.42
N THR A 97 16.65 -4.22 3.02
CA THR A 97 15.79 -5.31 3.52
C THR A 97 14.85 -4.88 4.65
N PHE A 98 15.10 -3.74 5.28
CA PHE A 98 14.25 -3.19 6.34
C PHE A 98 13.13 -2.30 5.80
N TYR A 99 13.32 -1.75 4.60
CA TYR A 99 12.31 -0.92 3.94
C TYR A 99 11.11 -1.80 3.53
N GLY A 100 9.88 -1.39 3.86
CA GLY A 100 8.67 -2.15 3.57
C GLY A 100 8.33 -3.30 4.53
N ARG A 101 9.23 -3.70 5.46
CA ARG A 101 8.90 -4.73 6.47
C ARG A 101 7.72 -4.34 7.37
N GLY A 102 7.62 -3.06 7.73
CA GLY A 102 6.50 -2.56 8.52
C GLY A 102 5.16 -2.62 7.78
N TYR A 103 5.19 -2.48 6.46
CA TYR A 103 4.04 -2.62 5.59
C TYR A 103 3.61 -4.09 5.49
N ILE A 104 4.57 -5.00 5.23
CA ILE A 104 4.35 -6.45 5.18
C ILE A 104 3.76 -6.98 6.49
N GLY A 105 4.34 -6.59 7.64
CA GLY A 105 3.89 -7.07 8.95
C GLY A 105 2.46 -6.66 9.32
N GLN A 106 1.93 -5.58 8.73
CA GLN A 106 0.53 -5.17 8.93
C GLN A 106 -0.45 -5.89 8.02
N ILE A 107 0.01 -6.36 6.85
CA ILE A 107 -0.82 -7.17 5.96
C ILE A 107 -0.91 -8.61 6.47
N ALA A 108 0.17 -9.13 7.04
CA ALA A 108 0.24 -10.49 7.57
C ALA A 108 -0.54 -10.72 8.88
N ARG A 109 -1.11 -9.66 9.46
CA ARG A 109 -1.87 -9.71 10.72
C ARG A 109 -3.37 -9.69 10.45
#